data_AF-A0A3Z9BLT2-F1
#
_entry.id   AF-A0A3Z9BLT2-F1
#
_cell.length_a   1.000
_cell.length_b   1.000
_cell.length_c   1.000
_cell.angle_alpha   90.00
_cell.angle_beta   90.00
_cell.angle_gamma   90.00
#
_symmetry.space_group_name_H-M   'P 1'
#
loop_
_entity.id
_entity.type
_entity.pdbx_description
1 polymer ?
#
loop_
_entity_poly.entity_id
_entity_poly.type
_entity_poly.pdbx_seq_one_letter_code
_entity_poly.pdbx_strand_id
1 'polypeptide(L)'
;MDEIRNYSLSDKNNSQPICFFLGRDKGRLQIINELADRLTTLGCKLDFNVVKDKTSSPTSKYLIEKQIPYEENIRRTLNANIIVDITKENQSGWTLRILEALFFNKKLITNNINVLGSEIYSESRFFIIGHDDWGKLEYFINSSVKPIDYDSLYKFSPDKMMSTIVYDFIEK
;
A
#
# COMPACT_ATOMS: atom_id res chain seq x y z
N MET A 1 18.56 4.52 -11.00
CA MET A 1 17.47 4.11 -11.92
C MET A 1 17.76 2.75 -12.55
N ASP A 2 19.00 2.46 -12.93
CA ASP A 2 19.38 1.14 -13.48
C ASP A 2 19.22 -0.03 -12.49
N GLU A 3 19.40 0.21 -11.18
CA GLU A 3 19.15 -0.82 -10.15
C GLU A 3 17.68 -1.24 -10.02
N ILE A 4 16.73 -0.36 -10.36
CA ILE A 4 15.29 -0.65 -10.29
C ILE A 4 14.85 -1.52 -11.47
N ARG A 5 15.49 -1.37 -12.64
CA ARG A 5 15.21 -2.18 -13.84
C ARG A 5 15.56 -3.66 -13.66
N ASN A 6 16.50 -3.96 -12.78
CA ASN A 6 16.91 -5.34 -12.47
C ASN A 6 16.07 -5.97 -11.34
N TYR A 7 15.04 -5.29 -10.85
CA TYR A 7 14.09 -5.88 -9.90
C TYR A 7 13.16 -6.86 -10.63
N SER A 8 13.72 -8.03 -10.93
CA SER A 8 12.97 -9.23 -11.29
C SER A 8 11.90 -9.45 -10.21
N LEU A 9 10.63 -9.49 -10.63
CA LEU A 9 9.54 -10.03 -9.82
C LEU A 9 9.89 -11.48 -9.55
N SER A 10 10.61 -11.72 -8.45
CA SER A 10 11.14 -13.03 -8.12
C SER A 10 10.03 -14.07 -8.14
N ASP A 11 10.38 -15.19 -8.79
CA ASP A 11 9.52 -16.30 -9.12
C ASP A 11 8.68 -16.80 -7.94
N LYS A 12 7.46 -17.22 -8.27
CA LYS A 12 6.54 -17.98 -7.40
C LYS A 12 7.20 -19.25 -6.90
N ASN A 13 7.97 -19.14 -5.82
CA ASN A 13 8.47 -20.28 -5.05
C ASN A 13 8.09 -20.07 -3.58
N ASN A 14 7.07 -20.81 -3.14
CA ASN A 14 6.80 -21.27 -1.77
C ASN A 14 7.18 -20.34 -0.59
N SER A 15 7.12 -19.02 -0.78
CA SER A 15 7.54 -18.02 0.20
C SER A 15 6.33 -17.28 0.73
N GLN A 16 6.32 -17.09 2.05
CA GLN A 16 5.27 -16.38 2.77
C GLN A 16 5.12 -14.95 2.21
N PRO A 17 3.89 -14.49 1.90
CA PRO A 17 3.66 -13.13 1.43
C PRO A 17 4.22 -12.08 2.40
N ILE A 18 4.94 -11.10 1.87
CA ILE A 18 5.50 -9.99 2.65
C ILE A 18 4.52 -8.81 2.60
N CYS A 19 4.07 -8.38 3.78
CA CYS A 19 3.24 -7.19 3.96
C CYS A 19 4.09 -6.04 4.48
N PHE A 20 4.08 -4.90 3.79
CA PHE A 20 4.91 -3.73 4.12
C PHE A 20 4.06 -2.53 4.54
N PHE A 21 4.46 -1.90 5.64
CA PHE A 21 3.93 -0.62 6.10
C PHE A 21 5.08 0.32 6.48
N LEU A 22 5.03 1.56 6.01
CA LEU A 22 5.88 2.65 6.52
C LEU A 22 5.03 3.91 6.72
N GLY A 23 4.93 4.36 7.96
CA GLY A 23 4.16 5.57 8.26
C GLY A 23 4.44 6.10 9.65
N ARG A 24 4.11 7.37 9.89
CA ARG A 24 4.01 7.90 11.25
C ARG A 24 2.77 7.33 11.92
N ASP A 25 2.88 7.09 13.22
CA ASP A 25 1.79 6.56 14.04
C ASP A 25 0.51 7.39 13.88
N LYS A 26 0.51 8.67 14.25
CA LYS A 26 -0.64 9.57 14.10
C LYS A 26 -1.96 8.96 14.64
N GLY A 27 -1.90 8.09 15.65
CA GLY A 27 -3.02 7.35 16.22
C GLY A 27 -3.40 6.05 15.49
N ARG A 28 -2.53 5.52 14.63
CA ARG A 28 -2.80 4.33 13.80
C ARG A 28 -2.26 3.05 14.41
N LEU A 29 -1.55 3.12 15.54
CA LEU A 29 -0.88 1.95 16.11
C LEU A 29 -1.83 0.79 16.44
N GLN A 30 -3.04 1.09 16.93
CA GLN A 30 -4.02 0.07 17.29
C GLN A 30 -4.46 -0.77 16.08
N ILE A 31 -4.90 -0.11 15.00
CA ILE A 31 -5.31 -0.78 13.76
C ILE A 31 -4.14 -1.51 13.10
N ILE A 32 -2.92 -0.96 13.18
CA ILE A 32 -1.71 -1.63 12.66
C ILE A 32 -1.41 -2.91 13.43
N ASN A 33 -1.50 -2.90 14.77
CA ASN A 33 -1.28 -4.09 15.58
C ASN A 33 -2.35 -5.16 15.33
N GLU A 34 -3.63 -4.78 15.29
CA GLU A 34 -4.72 -5.73 14.99
C GLU A 34 -4.53 -6.38 13.62
N LEU A 35 -4.23 -5.58 12.60
CA LEU A 35 -3.95 -6.10 11.26
C LEU A 35 -2.74 -7.04 11.27
N ALA A 36 -1.68 -6.66 11.99
CA ALA A 36 -0.47 -7.46 12.09
C ALA A 36 -0.73 -8.84 12.72
N ASP A 37 -1.54 -8.92 13.77
CA ASP A 37 -1.88 -10.20 14.42
C ASP A 37 -2.66 -11.12 13.46
N ARG A 38 -3.61 -10.56 12.70
CA ARG A 38 -4.38 -11.29 11.68
C ARG A 38 -3.48 -11.80 10.56
N LEU A 39 -2.63 -10.94 10.01
CA LEU A 39 -1.71 -11.30 8.93
C LEU A 39 -0.68 -12.35 9.38
N THR A 40 -0.18 -12.24 10.62
CA THR A 40 0.76 -13.24 11.18
C THR A 40 0.07 -14.61 11.30
N THR A 41 -1.18 -14.64 11.76
CA THR A 41 -1.99 -15.88 11.86
C THR A 41 -2.20 -16.55 10.50
N LEU A 42 -2.32 -15.74 9.44
CA LEU A 42 -2.45 -16.22 8.05
C LEU A 42 -1.09 -16.52 7.38
N GLY A 43 0.01 -16.51 8.15
CA GLY A 43 1.33 -16.91 7.67
C GLY A 43 2.08 -15.84 6.86
N CYS A 44 1.64 -14.58 6.89
CA CYS A 44 2.36 -13.48 6.24
C CYS A 44 3.60 -13.06 7.04
N LYS A 45 4.66 -12.66 6.33
CA LYS A 45 5.80 -11.94 6.91
C LYS A 45 5.48 -10.45 6.96
N LEU A 46 5.82 -9.79 8.08
CA LEU A 46 5.53 -8.38 8.29
C LEU A 46 6.82 -7.55 8.28
N ASP A 47 6.87 -6.56 7.39
CA ASP A 47 7.86 -5.48 7.39
C ASP A 47 7.15 -4.16 7.74
N PHE A 48 6.70 -4.07 9.00
CA PHE A 48 5.94 -2.94 9.51
C PHE A 48 6.85 -1.98 10.27
N ASN A 49 6.83 -0.72 9.86
CA ASN A 49 7.73 0.33 10.31
C ASN A 49 6.92 1.57 10.68
N VAL A 50 6.60 1.73 11.96
CA VAL A 50 5.79 2.83 12.48
C VAL A 50 6.69 3.86 13.14
N VAL A 51 6.90 4.99 12.47
CA VAL A 51 7.73 6.08 13.01
C VAL A 51 6.99 6.72 14.19
N LYS A 52 7.65 6.71 15.36
CA LYS A 52 7.10 7.27 16.60
C LYS A 52 6.72 8.75 16.43
N ASP A 53 5.63 9.13 17.08
CA ASP A 53 5.27 10.53 17.31
C ASP A 53 4.62 10.70 18.70
N LYS A 54 4.01 11.86 18.96
CA LYS A 54 3.38 12.18 20.25
C LYS A 54 2.20 11.27 20.63
N THR A 55 1.65 10.52 19.68
CA THR A 55 0.54 9.59 19.88
C THR A 55 0.99 8.17 20.18
N SER A 56 2.30 7.90 20.12
CA SER A 56 2.83 6.55 20.24
C SER A 56 2.83 6.01 21.66
N SER A 57 2.25 4.81 21.81
CA SER A 57 2.34 3.99 23.02
C SER A 57 3.53 3.02 22.89
N PRO A 58 4.36 2.82 23.94
CA PRO A 58 5.56 1.99 23.86
C PRO A 58 5.31 0.48 23.68
N THR A 59 4.06 0.06 23.48
CA THR A 59 3.62 -1.34 23.53
C THR A 59 3.76 -2.10 22.20
N SER A 60 4.03 -1.43 21.08
CA SER A 60 4.15 -2.09 19.78
C SER A 60 5.60 -2.35 19.37
N LYS A 61 5.88 -3.57 18.91
CA LYS A 61 7.18 -3.98 18.35
C LYS A 61 7.47 -3.39 16.97
N TYR A 62 6.50 -2.73 16.33
CA TYR A 62 6.65 -2.12 15.00
C TYR A 62 7.13 -0.67 15.06
N LEU A 63 7.31 -0.10 16.27
CA LEU A 63 7.74 1.27 16.44
C LEU A 63 9.23 1.47 16.14
N ILE A 64 9.54 2.51 15.36
CA ILE A 64 10.91 2.94 15.05
C ILE A 64 11.10 4.42 15.38
N GLU A 65 12.32 4.79 15.77
CA GLU A 65 12.65 6.17 16.15
C GLU A 65 12.83 7.09 14.94
N LYS A 66 13.45 6.56 13.87
CA LYS A 66 13.84 7.34 12.70
C LYS A 66 13.15 6.80 11.46
N GLN A 67 12.83 7.71 10.55
CA GLN A 67 12.28 7.35 9.25
C GLN A 67 13.32 6.57 8.43
N ILE A 68 12.87 5.56 7.71
CA ILE A 68 13.68 4.81 6.75
C ILE A 68 14.08 5.73 5.59
N PRO A 69 15.34 5.71 5.12
CA PRO A 69 15.77 6.47 3.95
C PRO A 69 14.91 6.15 2.71
N TYR A 70 14.77 7.13 1.82
CA TYR A 70 13.90 7.00 0.66
C TYR A 70 14.23 5.78 -0.23
N GLU A 71 15.50 5.57 -0.56
CA GLU A 71 15.94 4.45 -1.41
C GLU A 71 15.59 3.10 -0.78
N GLU A 72 15.80 2.96 0.53
CA GLU A 72 15.45 1.76 1.28
C GLU A 72 13.93 1.55 1.34
N ASN A 73 13.13 2.61 1.47
CA ASN A 73 11.68 2.52 1.38
C ASN A 73 11.22 2.00 0.01
N ILE A 74 11.80 2.49 -1.09
CA ILE A 74 11.50 1.99 -2.44
C ILE A 74 11.88 0.52 -2.56
N ARG A 75 13.07 0.13 -2.10
CA ARG A 75 13.53 -1.27 -2.12
C ARG A 75 12.59 -2.21 -1.35
N ARG A 76 12.16 -1.82 -0.15
CA ARG A 76 11.20 -2.60 0.65
C ARG A 76 9.82 -2.68 0.02
N THR A 77 9.36 -1.58 -0.58
CA THR A 77 8.08 -1.54 -1.32
C THR A 77 8.10 -2.49 -2.51
N LEU A 78 9.20 -2.53 -3.28
CA LEU A 78 9.38 -3.46 -4.39
C LEU A 78 9.44 -4.93 -3.94
N ASN A 79 10.05 -5.20 -2.79
CA ASN A 79 10.15 -6.55 -2.21
C ASN A 79 8.84 -7.08 -1.61
N ALA A 80 7.93 -6.18 -1.25
CA ALA A 80 6.65 -6.57 -0.67
C ALA A 80 5.70 -7.16 -1.73
N ASN A 81 4.81 -8.06 -1.28
CA ASN A 81 3.69 -8.55 -2.08
C ASN A 81 2.44 -7.71 -1.84
N ILE A 82 2.26 -7.26 -0.60
CA ILE A 82 1.10 -6.50 -0.14
C ILE A 82 1.60 -5.19 0.49
N ILE A 83 1.07 -4.07 0.02
CA ILE A 83 1.32 -2.75 0.58
C ILE A 83 0.17 -2.37 1.50
N VAL A 84 0.51 -1.91 2.70
CA VAL A 84 -0.47 -1.46 3.69
C VAL A 84 -0.49 0.07 3.74
N ASP A 85 -1.66 0.66 3.51
CA ASP A 85 -1.89 2.11 3.52
C ASP A 85 -3.00 2.49 4.51
N ILE A 86 -2.60 2.77 5.76
CA ILE A 86 -3.50 3.25 6.80
C ILE A 86 -3.40 4.77 6.89
N THR A 87 -4.45 5.46 6.47
CA THR A 87 -4.59 6.91 6.57
C THR A 87 -5.21 7.31 7.90
N LYS A 88 -5.27 8.62 8.17
CA LYS A 88 -6.12 9.11 9.26
C LYS A 88 -7.58 8.92 8.87
N GLU A 89 -8.47 8.85 9.86
CA GLU A 89 -9.92 8.87 9.62
C GLU A 89 -10.30 10.08 8.74
N ASN A 90 -11.25 9.87 7.83
CA ASN A 90 -11.83 10.87 6.94
C ASN A 90 -10.90 11.49 5.88
N GLN A 91 -9.75 10.87 5.57
CA GLN A 91 -8.95 11.29 4.41
C GLN A 91 -9.68 10.91 3.11
N SER A 92 -10.03 11.91 2.28
CA SER A 92 -10.79 11.72 1.04
C SER A 92 -9.94 11.43 -0.20
N GLY A 93 -8.66 11.85 -0.21
CA GLY A 93 -7.74 11.65 -1.33
C GLY A 93 -6.91 10.37 -1.24
N TRP A 94 -6.59 9.79 -2.39
CA TRP A 94 -5.64 8.68 -2.47
C TRP A 94 -4.25 9.12 -2.03
N THR A 95 -3.53 8.22 -1.37
CA THR A 95 -2.13 8.44 -1.04
C THR A 95 -1.25 8.10 -2.24
N LEU A 96 -0.04 8.65 -2.26
CA LEU A 96 0.99 8.20 -3.21
C LEU A 96 1.31 6.71 -3.06
N ARG A 97 1.10 6.13 -1.87
CA ARG A 97 1.32 4.70 -1.62
C ARG A 97 0.32 3.81 -2.37
N ILE A 98 -0.92 4.25 -2.51
CA ILE A 98 -1.88 3.59 -3.39
C ILE A 98 -1.34 3.60 -4.82
N LEU A 99 -0.88 4.76 -5.31
CA LEU A 99 -0.32 4.87 -6.66
C LEU A 99 0.94 3.99 -6.86
N GLU A 100 1.90 4.03 -5.94
CA GLU A 100 3.11 3.20 -5.94
C GLU A 100 2.75 1.71 -6.06
N ALA A 101 1.80 1.24 -5.24
CA ALA A 101 1.35 -0.15 -5.28
C ALA A 101 0.70 -0.51 -6.62
N LEU A 102 -0.06 0.40 -7.25
CA LEU A 102 -0.63 0.16 -8.57
C LEU A 102 0.46 0.05 -9.65
N PHE A 103 1.40 1.00 -9.66
CA PHE A 103 2.51 1.01 -10.62
C PHE A 103 3.43 -0.21 -10.46
N PHE A 104 3.61 -0.71 -9.24
CA PHE A 104 4.40 -1.92 -8.96
C PHE A 104 3.57 -3.21 -8.97
N ASN A 105 2.30 -3.15 -9.40
CA ASN A 105 1.37 -4.26 -9.47
C ASN A 105 1.25 -5.07 -8.16
N LYS A 106 1.14 -4.37 -7.03
CA LYS A 106 0.99 -4.95 -5.69
C LYS A 106 -0.46 -5.03 -5.27
N LYS A 107 -0.73 -5.88 -4.28
CA LYS A 107 -1.98 -5.85 -3.50
C LYS A 107 -1.95 -4.71 -2.48
N LEU A 108 -3.13 -4.25 -2.08
CA LEU A 108 -3.33 -3.12 -1.19
C LEU A 108 -4.27 -3.49 -0.05
N ILE A 109 -3.82 -3.26 1.19
CA ILE A 109 -4.69 -3.20 2.36
C ILE A 109 -4.80 -1.71 2.74
N THR A 110 -6.00 -1.15 2.79
CA THR A 110 -6.20 0.27 3.10
C THR A 110 -7.44 0.50 3.96
N ASN A 111 -7.53 1.62 4.66
CA ASN A 111 -8.78 2.10 5.28
C ASN A 111 -9.41 3.26 4.48
N ASN A 112 -8.87 3.58 3.30
CA ASN A 112 -9.39 4.64 2.45
C ASN A 112 -10.51 4.11 1.54
N ILE A 113 -11.77 4.27 1.97
CA ILE A 113 -12.95 3.80 1.23
C ILE A 113 -13.11 4.45 -0.16
N ASN A 114 -12.44 5.58 -0.42
CA ASN A 114 -12.55 6.31 -1.69
C ASN A 114 -11.88 5.59 -2.86
N VAL A 115 -11.26 4.43 -2.64
CA VAL A 115 -10.83 3.54 -3.72
C VAL A 115 -12.02 2.79 -4.35
N LEU A 116 -13.13 2.65 -3.62
CA LEU A 116 -14.37 2.05 -4.14
C LEU A 116 -14.93 2.88 -5.29
N GLY A 117 -15.46 2.20 -6.30
CA GLY A 117 -16.05 2.84 -7.49
C GLY A 117 -15.02 3.41 -8.48
N SER A 118 -13.73 3.31 -8.18
CA SER A 118 -12.68 3.63 -9.15
C SER A 118 -12.47 2.50 -10.15
N GLU A 119 -12.01 2.84 -11.35
CA GLU A 119 -11.76 1.88 -12.44
C GLU A 119 -10.66 0.86 -12.12
N ILE A 120 -9.80 1.16 -11.15
CA ILE A 120 -8.70 0.29 -10.72
C ILE A 120 -9.10 -0.69 -9.61
N TYR A 121 -10.31 -0.53 -9.05
CA TYR A 121 -10.76 -1.34 -7.92
C TYR A 121 -11.04 -2.79 -8.35
N SER A 122 -10.56 -3.73 -7.54
CA SER A 122 -10.98 -5.13 -7.60
C SER A 122 -10.76 -5.79 -6.23
N GLU A 123 -11.64 -6.71 -5.84
CA GLU A 123 -11.54 -7.44 -4.57
C GLU A 123 -10.27 -8.31 -4.48
N SER A 124 -9.67 -8.68 -5.62
CA SER A 124 -8.38 -9.39 -5.63
C SER A 124 -7.19 -8.49 -5.31
N ARG A 125 -7.32 -7.18 -5.55
CA ARG A 125 -6.24 -6.19 -5.40
C ARG A 125 -6.38 -5.36 -4.13
N PHE A 126 -7.60 -5.06 -3.71
CA PHE A 126 -7.88 -4.23 -2.53
C PHE A 126 -8.57 -5.03 -1.44
N PHE A 127 -8.10 -4.83 -0.21
CA PHE A 127 -8.83 -5.16 1.01
C PHE A 127 -8.99 -3.88 1.83
N ILE A 128 -10.24 -3.52 2.13
CA ILE A 128 -10.60 -2.23 2.73
C ILE A 128 -11.03 -2.44 4.18
N ILE A 129 -10.18 -2.05 5.13
CA ILE A 129 -10.47 -2.16 6.56
C ILE A 129 -11.62 -1.23 6.93
N GLY A 130 -12.60 -1.76 7.65
CA GLY A 130 -13.83 -1.06 8.02
C GLY A 130 -14.94 -1.15 6.97
N HIS A 131 -14.67 -1.77 5.82
CA HIS A 131 -15.67 -2.04 4.78
C HIS A 131 -15.76 -3.55 4.47
N ASP A 132 -14.62 -4.19 4.22
CA ASP A 132 -14.58 -5.62 3.86
C ASP A 132 -14.64 -6.50 5.10
N ASP A 133 -15.30 -7.65 4.95
CA ASP A 133 -15.35 -8.69 5.98
C ASP A 133 -13.96 -9.31 6.18
N TRP A 134 -13.52 -9.40 7.43
CA TRP A 134 -12.26 -10.04 7.81
C TRP A 134 -12.14 -11.50 7.37
N GLY A 135 -13.25 -12.23 7.23
CA GLY A 135 -13.30 -13.58 6.67
C GLY A 135 -12.84 -13.66 5.21
N LYS A 136 -12.84 -12.54 4.48
CA LYS A 136 -12.30 -12.46 3.11
C LYS A 136 -10.79 -12.24 3.07
N LEU A 137 -10.13 -11.94 4.20
CA LEU A 137 -8.71 -11.57 4.22
C LEU A 137 -7.81 -12.70 3.69
N GLU A 138 -8.08 -13.94 4.06
CA GLU A 138 -7.31 -15.09 3.58
C GLU A 138 -7.45 -15.29 2.06
N TYR A 139 -8.69 -15.20 1.55
CA TYR A 139 -8.94 -15.22 0.10
C TYR A 139 -8.21 -14.08 -0.60
N PHE A 140 -8.29 -12.86 -0.05
CA PHE A 140 -7.56 -11.71 -0.56
C PHE A 140 -6.07 -11.98 -0.64
N ILE A 141 -5.43 -12.50 0.41
CA ILE A 141 -3.98 -12.80 0.45
C ILE A 141 -3.59 -13.83 -0.63
N ASN A 142 -4.40 -14.87 -0.82
CA ASN A 142 -4.10 -16.00 -1.69
C ASN A 142 -4.54 -15.81 -3.16
N SER A 143 -5.44 -14.85 -3.44
CA SER A 143 -5.94 -14.60 -4.80
C SER A 143 -4.84 -14.14 -5.77
N SER A 144 -4.99 -14.41 -7.06
CA SER A 144 -4.09 -13.82 -8.06
C SER A 144 -4.54 -12.41 -8.42
N VAL A 145 -3.59 -11.49 -8.62
CA VAL A 145 -3.86 -10.14 -9.12
C VAL A 145 -3.41 -10.01 -10.56
N LYS A 146 -4.29 -9.47 -11.41
CA LYS A 146 -3.96 -9.13 -12.79
C LYS A 146 -3.38 -7.71 -12.85
N PRO A 147 -2.28 -7.46 -13.58
CA PRO A 147 -1.80 -6.12 -13.87
C PRO A 147 -2.92 -5.22 -14.41
N ILE A 148 -2.90 -3.96 -13.99
CA ILE A 148 -3.75 -2.93 -14.58
C ILE A 148 -3.17 -2.57 -15.95
N ASP A 149 -4.02 -2.33 -16.93
CA ASP A 149 -3.58 -1.94 -18.27
C ASP A 149 -2.87 -0.57 -18.25
N TYR A 150 -2.05 -0.34 -19.27
CA TYR A 150 -1.23 0.86 -19.36
C TYR A 150 -2.07 2.14 -19.39
N ASP A 151 -3.18 2.16 -20.14
CA ASP A 151 -3.98 3.37 -20.32
C ASP A 151 -4.66 3.78 -19.00
N SER A 152 -5.17 2.81 -18.24
CA SER A 152 -5.71 3.04 -16.90
C SER A 152 -4.64 3.53 -15.92
N LEU A 153 -3.42 2.96 -15.95
CA LEU A 153 -2.31 3.44 -15.10
C LEU A 153 -1.82 4.83 -15.52
N TYR A 154 -1.76 5.10 -16.82
CA TYR A 154 -1.26 6.37 -17.37
C TYR A 154 -2.09 7.57 -16.91
N LYS A 155 -3.39 7.38 -16.62
CA LYS A 155 -4.25 8.40 -16.02
C LYS A 155 -3.74 8.97 -14.71
N PHE A 156 -2.95 8.20 -13.96
CA PHE A 156 -2.36 8.60 -12.68
C PHE A 156 -0.89 9.02 -12.79
N SER A 157 -0.34 9.08 -14.00
CA SER A 157 1.05 9.49 -14.22
C SER A 157 1.25 10.99 -13.98
N PRO A 158 2.46 11.43 -13.57
CA PRO A 158 2.80 12.85 -13.52
C PRO A 158 2.60 13.56 -14.87
N ASP A 159 2.89 12.89 -15.98
CA ASP A 159 2.68 13.42 -17.34
C ASP A 159 1.21 13.73 -17.61
N LYS A 160 0.31 12.78 -17.32
CA LYS A 160 -1.12 13.00 -17.53
C LYS A 160 -1.66 14.06 -16.58
N MET A 161 -1.22 14.07 -15.32
CA MET A 161 -1.56 15.12 -14.36
C MET A 161 -1.16 16.50 -14.87
N MET A 162 0.08 16.65 -15.34
CA MET A 162 0.59 17.92 -15.86
C MET A 162 -0.19 18.39 -17.09
N SER A 163 -0.43 17.49 -18.06
CA SER A 163 -1.23 17.81 -19.25
C SER A 163 -2.64 18.28 -18.92
N THR A 164 -3.26 17.69 -17.90
CA THR A 164 -4.63 18.04 -17.46
C THR A 164 -4.64 19.43 -16.82
N ILE A 165 -3.67 19.73 -15.96
CA ILE A 165 -3.55 21.05 -15.32
C ILE A 165 -3.31 22.14 -16.36
N VAL A 166 -2.41 21.93 -17.31
CA VAL A 166 -2.14 22.92 -18.38
C VAL A 166 -3.41 23.18 -19.20
N TYR A 167 -4.09 22.12 -19.63
CA TYR A 167 -5.33 22.25 -20.40
C TYR A 167 -6.43 23.00 -19.63
N ASP A 168 -6.64 22.66 -18.35
CA ASP A 168 -7.75 23.21 -17.56
C ASP A 168 -7.54 24.66 -17.11
N PHE A 169 -6.29 25.08 -16.93
CA PHE A 169 -5.97 26.37 -16.28
C PHE A 169 -5.21 27.36 -17.17
N ILE A 170 -4.59 26.91 -18.26
CA ILE A 170 -3.78 27.77 -19.14
C ILE A 170 -4.45 27.96 -20.52
N GLU A 171 -5.12 26.93 -21.04
CA GLU A 171 -5.73 26.96 -22.37
C GLU A 171 -7.23 27.32 -22.38
N LYS A 172 -7.80 27.65 -21.21
CA LYS A 172 -9.12 28.28 -21.07
C LYS A 172 -8.98 29.79 -20.85
#